data_AF-A0A2W7AXB7-F1
#
_entry.id   AF-A0A2W7AXB7-F1
#
_cell.length_a   1.000
_cell.length_b   1.000
_cell.length_c   1.000
_cell.angle_alpha   90.00
_cell.angle_beta   90.00
_cell.angle_gamma   90.00
#
_symmetry.space_group_name_H-M   'P 1'
#
loop_
_entity.id
_entity.type
_entity.pdbx_description
1 polymer ?
#
loop_
_entity_poly.entity_id
_entity_poly.type
_entity_poly.pdbx_seq_one_letter_code
_entity_poly.pdbx_strand_id
1 'polypeptide(L)' 'MGRREIIKPKKLLVEGASEKRVIPELMEKNGVSWPNDQIPVWIDSHDGYENLVKPGGISGELIASDLTAMVQPD' A
#
# COMPACT_ATOMS: atom_id res chain seq x y z
N MET A 1 -6.81 24.88 11.56
CA MET A 1 -7.73 23.78 11.22
C MET A 1 -6.85 22.60 10.81
N GLY A 2 -6.48 21.73 11.75
CA GLY A 2 -5.58 20.61 11.47
C GLY A 2 -6.28 19.61 10.56
N ARG A 3 -5.69 19.29 9.41
CA ARG A 3 -6.14 18.16 8.59
C ARG A 3 -6.04 16.93 9.47
N ARG A 4 -7.15 16.24 9.73
CA ARG A 4 -7.09 14.88 10.28
C ARG A 4 -6.48 14.03 9.16
N GLU A 5 -5.19 13.75 9.25
CA GLU A 5 -4.57 12.71 8.45
C GLU A 5 -5.25 11.38 8.79
N ILE A 6 -5.90 10.79 7.80
CA ILE A 6 -6.42 9.43 7.92
C ILE A 6 -5.19 8.53 7.87
N ILE A 7 -4.69 8.14 9.04
CA ILE A 7 -3.65 7.12 9.14
C ILE A 7 -4.24 5.83 8.57
N LYS A 8 -3.65 5.32 7.49
CA LYS A 8 -4.01 4.06 6.86
C LYS A 8 -2.97 3.01 7.27
N PRO A 9 -3.19 2.27 8.38
CA PRO A 9 -2.13 1.50 9.04
C PRO A 9 -1.58 0.31 8.23
N LYS A 10 -2.17 0.02 7.06
CA LYS A 10 -1.75 -1.08 6.18
C LYS A 10 -1.90 -0.66 4.72
N LYS A 11 -0.94 0.12 4.22
CA LYS A 11 -0.91 0.58 2.83
C LYS A 11 -0.13 -0.40 1.95
N LEU A 12 -0.70 -0.83 0.83
CA LEU A 12 -0.01 -1.59 -0.20
C LEU A 12 0.20 -0.68 -1.41
N LEU A 13 1.44 -0.31 -1.69
CA LEU A 13 1.79 0.48 -2.87
C LEU A 13 1.91 -0.45 -4.08
N VAL A 14 1.23 -0.10 -5.16
CA VAL A 14 1.21 -0.88 -6.41
C VAL A 14 1.54 0.03 -7.59
N GLU A 15 2.01 -0.60 -8.67
CA GLU A 15 2.41 0.12 -9.88
C GLU A 15 1.22 0.81 -10.55
N GLY A 16 0.12 0.07 -10.76
CA GLY A 16 -1.03 0.52 -11.53
C GLY A 16 -2.35 0.40 -10.80
N ALA A 17 -3.41 0.87 -11.46
CA ALA A 17 -4.77 0.74 -10.93
C ALA A 17 -5.33 -0.69 -11.06
N SER A 18 -4.77 -1.50 -11.98
CA SER A 18 -5.20 -2.88 -12.22
C SER A 18 -5.08 -3.76 -10.97
N GLU A 19 -4.02 -3.55 -10.18
CA GLU A 19 -3.76 -4.33 -8.98
C GLU A 19 -4.85 -4.14 -7.91
N LYS A 20 -5.53 -2.99 -7.89
CA LYS A 20 -6.68 -2.73 -6.98
C LYS A 20 -7.81 -3.73 -7.18
N ARG A 21 -7.94 -4.30 -8.38
CA ARG A 21 -8.93 -5.33 -8.73
C ARG A 21 -8.33 -6.73 -8.68
N VAL A 22 -7.13 -6.90 -9.25
CA VAL A 22 -6.51 -8.23 -9.41
C VAL A 22 -6.09 -8.84 -8.08
N ILE A 23 -5.55 -8.06 -7.15
CA ILE A 23 -5.09 -8.58 -5.86
C ILE A 23 -6.24 -9.21 -5.06
N PRO A 24 -7.38 -8.51 -4.82
CA PRO A 24 -8.52 -9.14 -4.16
C PRO A 24 -8.95 -10.46 -4.82
N GLU A 25 -9.12 -10.46 -6.15
CA GLU A 25 -9.55 -11.66 -6.89
C GLU A 25 -8.57 -12.83 -6.74
N LEU A 26 -7.26 -12.57 -6.79
CA LEU A 26 -6.24 -13.60 -6.64
C LEU A 26 -6.16 -14.12 -5.21
N MET A 27 -6.29 -13.25 -4.21
CA MET A 27 -6.27 -13.64 -2.80
C MET A 27 -7.43 -14.58 -2.49
N GLU A 28 -8.65 -14.22 -2.91
CA GLU A 28 -9.84 -15.07 -2.74
C GLU A 28 -9.69 -16.42 -3.45
N LYS A 29 -9.19 -16.43 -4.70
CA LYS A 29 -8.94 -17.68 -5.45
C LYS A 29 -7.94 -18.61 -4.77
N ASN A 30 -7.08 -18.09 -3.90
CA ASN A 30 -6.09 -18.85 -3.15
C ASN A 30 -6.52 -19.09 -1.68
N GLY A 31 -7.80 -18.91 -1.35
CA GLY A 31 -8.34 -19.20 -0.03
C GLY A 31 -8.06 -18.13 1.02
N VAL A 32 -7.56 -16.95 0.63
CA VAL A 32 -7.41 -15.81 1.53
C VAL A 32 -8.65 -14.93 1.43
N SER A 33 -9.42 -14.85 2.51
CA SER A 33 -10.62 -14.01 2.56
C SER A 33 -10.26 -12.54 2.36
N TRP A 34 -10.94 -11.88 1.41
CA TRP A 34 -10.77 -10.46 1.12
C TRP A 34 -12.12 -9.72 1.17
N PRO A 35 -12.66 -9.48 2.37
CA PRO A 35 -14.02 -8.93 2.50
C PRO A 35 -14.10 -7.44 2.09
N ASN A 36 -15.17 -7.08 1.39
CA ASN A 36 -15.39 -5.72 0.87
C ASN A 36 -15.62 -4.67 1.97
N ASP A 37 -16.13 -5.09 3.14
CA ASP A 37 -16.44 -4.25 4.30
C ASP A 37 -15.27 -4.16 5.31
N GLN A 38 -14.29 -5.07 5.21
CA GLN A 38 -13.09 -5.08 6.04
C GLN A 38 -11.85 -5.32 5.18
N ILE A 39 -11.59 -4.37 4.27
CA ILE A 39 -10.43 -4.47 3.37
C ILE A 39 -9.15 -4.58 4.22
N PRO A 40 -8.37 -5.68 4.10
CA PRO A 40 -7.25 -5.95 5.00
C PRO A 40 -6.09 -4.95 4.83
N VAL A 41 -5.94 -4.38 3.64
CA VAL A 41 -4.95 -3.35 3.29
C VAL A 41 -5.53 -2.34 2.31
N TRP A 42 -5.11 -1.08 2.39
CA TRP A 42 -5.48 -0.05 1.41
C TRP A 42 -4.49 -0.04 0.25
N ILE A 43 -4.97 -0.25 -0.98
CA ILE A 43 -4.12 -0.36 -2.17
C ILE A 43 -4.00 1.01 -2.85
N ASP A 44 -2.79 1.56 -2.94
CA ASP A 44 -2.47 2.83 -3.61
C ASP A 44 -1.69 2.62 -4.89
N SER A 45 -2.12 3.24 -5.98
CA SER A 45 -1.46 3.11 -7.28
C SER A 45 -0.59 4.33 -7.56
N HIS A 46 0.64 4.12 -8.00
CA HIS A 46 1.60 5.20 -8.24
C HIS A 46 1.82 5.55 -9.72
N ASP A 47 1.03 4.95 -10.63
CA ASP A 47 1.06 5.24 -12.07
C ASP A 47 2.45 4.99 -12.68
N GLY A 48 2.96 3.78 -12.50
CA GLY A 48 4.25 3.34 -13.04
C GLY A 48 5.31 3.06 -11.97
N TYR A 49 6.19 2.10 -12.27
CA TYR A 49 7.25 1.66 -11.37
C TYR A 49 8.22 2.81 -11.03
N GLU A 50 8.51 3.67 -12.00
CA GLU A 50 9.38 4.83 -11.84
C GLU A 50 8.92 5.76 -10.71
N ASN A 51 7.61 5.87 -10.47
CA ASN A 51 7.07 6.72 -9.40
C ASN A 51 7.21 6.08 -8.03
N LEU A 52 7.18 4.74 -7.94
CA LEU A 52 7.41 4.00 -6.70
C LEU A 52 8.87 4.12 -6.25
N VAL A 53 9.82 3.98 -7.19
CA VAL A 53 11.25 3.95 -6.88
C VAL A 53 11.94 5.30 -6.93
N LYS A 54 11.20 6.37 -7.22
CA LYS A 54 11.71 7.74 -7.11
C LYS A 54 12.33 7.95 -5.72
N PRO A 55 13.48 8.62 -5.63
CA PRO A 55 14.03 9.03 -4.35
C PRO A 55 12.96 9.79 -3.56
N GLY A 56 12.68 9.35 -2.33
CA GLY A 56 11.63 9.95 -1.51
C GLY A 56 10.25 9.30 -1.63
N GLY A 57 10.00 8.42 -2.61
CA GLY A 57 8.70 7.74 -2.75
C GLY A 57 8.38 6.84 -1.56
N ILE A 58 9.18 5.78 -1.39
CA ILE A 58 9.00 4.83 -0.27
C ILE A 58 9.27 5.51 1.09
N SER A 59 10.33 6.31 1.20
CA SER A 59 10.66 6.98 2.48
C SER A 59 9.63 8.04 2.87
N GLY A 60 9.02 8.73 1.90
CA GLY A 60 7.91 9.64 2.14
C GLY A 60 6.68 8.93 2.68
N GLU A 61 6.35 7.76 2.13
CA GLU A 61 5.23 6.93 2.61
C GLU A 61 5.47 6.36 4.02
N LEU A 62 6.71 5.99 4.35
CA LEU A 62 7.09 5.58 5.70
C LEU A 62 6.90 6.71 6.71
N ILE A 63 7.40 7.91 6.41
CA ILE A 63 7.21 9.10 7.26
C ILE A 63 5.73 9.44 7.43
N ALA A 64 4.97 9.45 6.32
CA ALA A 64 3.53 9.74 6.35
C ALA A 64 2.71 8.71 7.14
N SER A 65 3.25 7.50 7.31
CA SER A 65 2.62 6.41 8.06
C SER A 65 3.17 6.24 9.48
N ASP A 66 4.12 7.09 9.91
CA ASP A 66 4.86 6.95 11.17
C ASP A 66 5.54 5.58 11.33
N LEU A 67 6.09 5.06 10.22
CA LEU A 67 6.76 3.76 10.14
C LEU A 67 8.26 3.93 9.88
N THR A 68 9.04 2.94 10.32
CA THR A 68 10.48 2.85 10.02
C THR A 68 10.73 1.62 9.16
N ALA A 69 11.64 1.72 8.19
CA ALA A 69 12.05 0.58 7.39
C ALA A 69 12.72 -0.49 8.27
N MET A 70 12.31 -1.75 8.12
CA MET A 70 13.09 -2.87 8.63
C MET A 70 14.33 -3.06 7.76
N VAL A 71 15.51 -2.87 8.35
CA VAL A 71 16.77 -3.26 7.72
C VAL A 71 16.98 -4.75 7.99
N GLN A 72 17.00 -5.57 6.94
CA GLN A 72 17.40 -6.98 7.09
C GLN A 72 18.93 -7.03 7.18
N PRO A 73 19.50 -7.73 8.17
CA PRO A 73 20.94 -7.96 8.23
C PRO A 73 21.39 -8.88 7.08
N ASP A 74 22.62 -8.63 6.59
CA ASP A 74 23.27 -9.38 5.49
C ASP A 74 23.49 -10.87 5.81
#